data_AF-A0A7R9FBA7-F1
#
_entry.id   AF-A0A7R9FBA7-F1
#
_cell.length_a   1.000
_cell.length_b   1.000
_cell.length_c   1.000
_cell.angle_alpha   90.00
_cell.angle_beta   90.00
_cell.angle_gamma   90.00
#
_symmetry.space_group_name_H-M   'P 1'
#
loop_
_entity.id
_entity.type
_entity.pdbx_description
1 polymer ?
#
loop_
_entity_poly.entity_id
_entity_poly.type
_entity_poly.pdbx_seq_one_letter_code
_entity_poly.pdbx_strand_id
1 'polypeptide(L)' 'MLFSGVAWRVARSISPGGVDTDMVKSVTGQGPIPEGEYPLLKAEDIANAVTYVLSTPPHVQVHEITIRPIGEKY' A
#
# COMPACT_ATOMS: atom_id res chain seq x y z
N MET A 1 -19.31 31.54 -14.14
CA MET A 1 -17.89 31.23 -14.45
C MET A 1 -17.58 29.88 -13.86
N LEU A 2 -17.22 28.94 -14.72
CA LEU A 2 -17.04 27.52 -14.43
C LEU A 2 -15.59 27.23 -14.01
N PHE A 3 -15.43 26.40 -12.96
CA PHE A 3 -14.25 25.64 -12.51
C PHE A 3 -12.95 26.37 -12.13
N SER A 4 -12.60 26.37 -10.83
CA SER A 4 -11.27 25.95 -10.34
C SER A 4 -11.28 25.86 -8.80
N GLY A 5 -10.84 24.76 -8.21
CA GLY A 5 -10.65 24.72 -6.75
C GLY A 5 -10.46 23.33 -6.16
N VAL A 6 -11.15 22.32 -6.68
CA VAL A 6 -10.85 20.91 -6.36
C VAL A 6 -10.10 20.33 -7.54
N ALA A 7 -8.80 20.64 -7.61
CA ALA A 7 -7.87 19.87 -8.43
C ALA A 7 -7.90 18.44 -7.89
N TRP A 8 -8.66 17.59 -8.57
CA TRP A 8 -8.63 16.15 -8.54
C TRP A 8 -7.28 15.63 -8.03
N ARG A 9 -7.17 15.29 -6.74
CA ARG A 9 -6.00 14.59 -6.20
C ARG A 9 -6.10 13.12 -6.62
N VAL A 10 -5.94 12.84 -7.91
CA VAL A 10 -5.93 11.47 -8.48
C VAL A 10 -4.69 11.39 -9.38
N ALA A 11 -3.75 10.47 -9.22
CA ALA A 11 -3.70 9.24 -8.44
C ALA A 11 -2.56 9.28 -7.40
N ARG A 12 -2.81 8.74 -6.20
CA ARG A 12 -1.75 8.32 -5.28
C ARG A 12 -1.67 6.82 -5.44
N SER A 13 -0.62 6.35 -6.09
CA SER A 13 -0.40 4.92 -6.22
C SER A 13 0.35 4.43 -4.98
N ILE A 14 -0.08 3.29 -4.45
CA ILE A 14 0.64 2.55 -3.42
C ILE A 14 0.93 1.19 -4.04
N SER A 15 2.21 0.90 -4.24
CA SER A 15 2.72 -0.33 -4.84
C SER A 15 3.40 -1.19 -3.78
N PRO A 16 2.65 -2.09 -3.11
CA PRO A 16 3.22 -3.00 -2.14
C PRO A 16 3.93 -4.20 -2.78
N GLY A 17 4.87 -4.80 -2.05
CA GLY A 17 5.33 -6.18 -2.24
C GLY A 17 4.32 -7.18 -1.67
N GLY A 18 4.80 -8.36 -1.25
CA GLY A 18 3.93 -9.35 -0.60
C GLY A 18 3.22 -8.79 0.65
N VAL A 19 1.89 -8.92 0.72
CA VAL A 19 1.07 -8.51 1.88
C VAL A 19 0.25 -9.70 2.35
N ASP A 20 0.31 -10.01 3.65
CA ASP A 20 -0.47 -11.08 4.26
C ASP A 20 -1.97 -10.75 4.22
N THR A 21 -2.61 -11.31 3.21
CA THR A 21 -4.03 -11.15 2.89
C THR A 21 -4.55 -12.45 2.31
N ASP A 22 -5.86 -12.59 2.20
CA ASP A 22 -6.46 -13.78 1.56
C ASP A 22 -6.08 -13.92 0.06
N MET A 23 -5.59 -12.86 -0.57
CA MET A 23 -5.06 -12.91 -1.94
C MET A 23 -3.82 -13.81 -2.04
N VAL A 24 -2.92 -13.79 -1.06
CA VAL A 24 -1.72 -14.64 -1.11
C VAL A 24 -2.11 -16.11 -0.91
N LYS A 25 -3.11 -16.39 -0.08
CA LYS A 25 -3.66 -17.74 0.12
C LYS A 25 -4.30 -18.26 -1.17
N SER A 26 -5.06 -17.43 -1.88
CA SER A 26 -5.71 -17.83 -3.13
C SER A 26 -4.71 -18.07 -4.29
N VAL A 27 -3.59 -17.34 -4.32
CA VAL A 27 -2.54 -17.50 -5.33
C VAL A 27 -1.63 -18.70 -5.04
N THR A 28 -1.29 -18.95 -3.77
CA THR A 28 -0.37 -20.04 -3.38
C THR A 28 -1.06 -21.39 -3.24
N GLY A 29 -2.39 -21.41 -3.06
CA GLY A 29 -3.15 -22.64 -2.75
C GLY A 29 -2.81 -23.22 -1.38
N GLN A 30 -2.02 -22.50 -0.57
CA GLN A 30 -1.64 -22.88 0.78
C GLN A 30 -2.67 -22.32 1.77
N GLY A 31 -2.78 -22.98 2.92
CA GLY A 31 -3.60 -22.52 4.04
C GLY A 31 -3.06 -21.20 4.63
N PRO A 32 -3.43 -20.86 5.88
CA PRO A 32 -2.85 -19.72 6.58
C PRO A 32 -1.32 -19.78 6.50
N ILE A 33 -0.69 -18.69 6.05
CA ILE A 33 0.77 -18.61 5.95
C ILE A 33 1.31 -18.47 7.38
N PRO A 34 2.17 -19.37 7.86
CA PRO A 34 2.74 -19.28 9.19
C PRO A 34 3.52 -17.96 9.36
N GLU A 35 3.28 -17.28 10.48
CA GLU A 35 3.95 -16.01 10.78
C GLU A 35 5.47 -16.22 10.84
N GLY A 36 6.22 -15.43 10.06
CA GLY A 36 7.68 -15.48 9.99
C GLY A 36 8.28 -16.45 8.96
N GLU A 37 7.47 -17.25 8.26
CA GLU A 37 7.97 -18.13 7.18
C GLU A 37 8.28 -17.33 5.90
N TYR A 38 7.46 -16.32 5.62
CA TYR A 38 7.64 -15.42 4.48
C TYR A 38 7.73 -13.97 4.96
N PRO A 39 8.64 -13.17 4.40
CA PRO A 39 8.67 -11.73 4.66
C PRO A 39 7.48 -11.09 3.93
N LEU A 40 6.40 -10.87 4.66
CA LEU A 40 5.18 -10.23 4.18
C LEU A 40 4.88 -8.98 5.02
N LEU A 41 4.33 -7.96 4.37
CA LEU A 41 3.73 -6.82 5.04
C LEU A 41 2.41 -7.25 5.68
N LYS A 42 1.97 -6.54 6.73
CA LYS A 42 0.62 -6.66 7.26
C LYS A 42 -0.30 -5.64 6.58
N ALA A 43 -1.62 -5.89 6.59
CA ALA A 43 -2.58 -4.97 5.98
C ALA A 43 -2.54 -3.57 6.63
N GLU A 44 -2.21 -3.51 7.92
CA GLU A 44 -2.04 -2.28 8.70
C GLU A 44 -0.91 -1.40 8.15
N ASP A 45 0.15 -2.00 7.60
CA ASP A 45 1.26 -1.24 6.99
C ASP A 45 0.76 -0.43 5.78
N ILE A 46 -0.15 -1.00 5.00
CA ILE A 46 -0.76 -0.32 3.85
C ILE A 46 -1.78 0.73 4.30
N ALA A 47 -2.59 0.43 5.33
CA ALA A 47 -3.52 1.41 5.91
C ALA A 47 -2.78 2.64 6.48
N ASN A 48 -1.62 2.41 7.10
CA ASN A 48 -0.75 3.48 7.59
C ASN A 48 -0.16 4.31 6.44
N ALA A 49 0.25 3.68 5.34
CA ALA A 49 0.70 4.40 4.15
C ALA A 49 -0.40 5.28 3.55
N VAL A 50 -1.64 4.78 3.48
CA VAL A 50 -2.81 5.58 3.06
C VAL A 50 -3.00 6.78 4.00
N THR A 51 -2.96 6.55 5.31
CA THR A 51 -3.09 7.62 6.32
C THR A 51 -1.99 8.67 6.16
N TYR A 52 -0.75 8.25 5.98
CA TYR A 52 0.39 9.13 5.71
C TYR A 52 0.11 10.03 4.51
N VAL A 53 -0.28 9.45 3.36
CA VAL A 53 -0.56 10.22 2.15
C VAL A 53 -1.70 11.23 2.35
N LEU A 54 -2.78 10.81 3.01
CA LEU A 54 -3.94 11.66 3.29
C LEU A 54 -3.62 12.77 4.29
N SER A 55 -2.66 12.55 5.19
CA SER A 55 -2.24 13.54 6.20
C SER A 55 -1.32 14.65 5.66
N THR A 56 -0.85 14.54 4.40
CA THR A 56 0.07 15.53 3.83
C THR A 56 -0.57 16.91 3.63
N PRO A 57 0.16 18.02 3.83
CA PRO A 57 -0.39 19.37 3.68
C PRO A 57 -1.00 19.66 2.29
N PRO A 58 -1.89 20.66 2.16
CA PRO A 58 -2.53 21.01 0.89
C PRO A 58 -1.58 21.38 -0.27
N HIS A 59 -0.34 21.78 0.03
CA HIS A 59 0.69 22.10 -0.96
C HIS A 59 1.64 20.92 -1.27
N VAL A 60 1.42 19.75 -0.65
CA VAL A 60 2.20 18.54 -0.87
C VAL A 60 1.40 17.54 -1.69
N GLN A 61 2.08 16.91 -2.64
CA GLN A 61 1.55 15.82 -3.45
C GLN A 61 2.51 14.62 -3.39
N VAL A 62 2.00 13.49 -2.90
CA VAL A 62 2.68 12.20 -2.98
C VAL A 62 2.16 11.47 -4.21
N HIS A 63 3.04 11.22 -5.17
CA HIS A 63 2.69 10.56 -6.44
C HIS A 63 2.66 9.03 -6.30
N GLU A 64 3.65 8.45 -5.64
CA GLU A 64 3.86 7.00 -5.53
C GLU A 64 4.43 6.67 -4.15
N ILE A 65 4.00 5.56 -3.57
CA ILE A 65 4.67 4.90 -2.46
C ILE A 65 4.91 3.45 -2.82
N THR A 66 6.18 3.04 -2.88
CA THR A 66 6.56 1.64 -2.98
C THR A 66 6.97 1.12 -1.60
N ILE A 67 6.37 0.02 -1.15
CA ILE A 67 6.66 -0.59 0.17
C ILE A 67 6.98 -2.05 -0.06
N ARG A 68 8.11 -2.52 0.47
CA ARG A 68 8.54 -3.91 0.34
C ARG A 68 8.88 -4.48 1.72
N PRO A 69 8.48 -5.73 2.02
CA PRO A 69 8.94 -6.43 3.22
C PRO A 69 10.46 -6.51 3.27
N ILE A 70 11.04 -6.29 4.45
CA ILE A 70 12.48 -6.50 4.64
C ILE A 70 12.75 -8.02 4.52
N GLY A 71 13.73 -8.38 3.68
CA GLY A 71 14.13 -9.78 3.45
C GLY A 71 13.41 -10.48 2.29
N GLU A 72 12.49 -9.80 1.61
CA GLU A 72 11.89 -10.30 0.37
C GLU A 72 12.96 -10.49 -0.72
N LYS A 73 12.97 -11.66 -1.37
CA LYS A 73 13.89 -12.00 -2.47
C LYS A 73 13.14 -11.86 -3.80
N TYR A 74 13.40 -10.74 -4.49
CA TYR A 74 12.99 -10.32 -5.85
C TYR A 74 11.51 -10.55 -6.22
#